data_AF-A0A418C8N1-F1
#
_entry.id   AF-A0A418C8N1-F1
#
_cell.length_a   1.000
_cell.length_b   1.000
_cell.length_c   1.000
_cell.angle_alpha   90.00
_cell.angle_beta   90.00
_cell.angle_gamma   90.00
#
_symmetry.space_group_name_H-M   'P 1'
#
loop_
_entity.id
_entity.type
_entity.pdbx_description
1 polymer ?
#
loop_
_entity_poly.entity_id
_entity_poly.type
_entity_poly.pdbx_seq_one_letter_code
_entity_poly.pdbx_strand_id
1 'polypeptide(L)'
;MAGGKAKGTNLRSDKRTTRIDKDVKKVSATNKLLSYAYDLLWSYRYFHVIVAILLAVEVVLGVLIIQKIPLTQFKNGERDYLNIRGDTGPLVYPAGHVYIYSILHWVTNNGQDIRLAQYIFLGFYLITISAIFAIFYRSRVAPPWTAILVCTSKRLHSIYMLRLFNDGIAMMFLFIAIYLCCRQQWRLGCLVYSFAVSIKMNVLLFAPALFFLLLQSSGVLRTIGYLSICASLQVALALPFLKTFWWSYLTKAFEFSRVFTYTWTVNWKCIPEHIFLSKPWALFLLSGHIVVLIAFLHKYFFSGPQGLSVSALVYKPFTL
;
A
#
# COMPACT_ATOMS: atom_id res chain seq x y z
N MET A 1 23.10 28.51 60.24
CA MET A 1 23.63 28.59 58.86
C MET A 1 23.77 27.14 58.36
N ALA A 2 23.27 26.68 57.22
CA ALA A 2 22.47 27.25 56.16
C ALA A 2 21.64 26.08 55.57
N GLY A 3 20.33 26.27 55.42
CA GLY A 3 19.46 25.31 54.73
C GLY A 3 19.67 25.41 53.22
N GLY A 4 20.29 24.40 52.62
CA GLY A 4 20.44 24.28 51.17
C GLY A 4 19.10 23.92 50.53
N LYS A 5 18.37 24.91 50.03
CA LYS A 5 17.22 24.69 49.13
C LYS A 5 17.74 24.08 47.82
N ALA A 6 17.39 22.82 47.57
CA ALA A 6 17.54 22.19 46.26
C ALA A 6 16.72 22.99 45.23
N LYS A 7 17.39 23.71 44.32
CA LYS A 7 16.76 24.30 43.14
C LYS A 7 16.33 23.16 42.22
N GLY A 8 15.04 22.82 42.26
CA GLY A 8 14.42 21.99 41.23
C GLY A 8 14.58 22.66 39.88
N THR A 9 15.45 22.12 39.03
CA THR A 9 15.57 22.52 37.63
C THR A 9 14.30 22.05 36.91
N ASN A 10 13.33 22.95 36.77
CA ASN A 10 12.22 22.82 35.85
C ASN A 10 12.80 22.81 34.42
N LEU A 11 13.17 21.63 33.92
CA LEU A 11 13.39 21.40 32.50
C LEU A 11 12.02 21.42 31.81
N ARG A 12 11.45 22.63 31.65
CA ARG A 12 10.47 22.85 30.60
C ARG A 12 11.19 22.48 29.30
N SER A 13 10.78 21.38 28.71
CA SER A 13 11.18 20.97 27.37
C SER A 13 10.84 22.10 26.41
N ASP A 14 11.80 23.00 26.16
CA ASP A 14 11.68 24.01 25.13
C ASP A 14 11.49 23.27 23.82
N LYS A 15 10.27 23.36 23.28
CA LYS A 15 9.86 22.65 22.07
C LYS A 15 10.82 23.06 20.96
N ARG A 16 11.75 22.15 20.61
CA ARG A 16 12.84 22.43 19.65
C ARG A 16 12.26 23.01 18.37
N THR A 17 12.56 24.28 18.10
CA THR A 17 12.06 24.98 16.91
C THR A 17 12.58 24.30 15.66
N THR A 18 11.69 23.85 14.79
CA THR A 18 12.04 23.24 13.51
C THR A 18 12.48 24.30 12.50
N ARG A 19 13.15 23.89 11.42
CA ARG A 19 13.48 24.79 10.30
C ARG A 19 12.21 25.45 9.74
N ILE A 20 11.13 24.68 9.63
CA ILE A 20 9.82 25.16 9.18
C ILE A 20 9.29 26.24 10.14
N ASP A 21 9.43 26.07 11.47
CA ASP A 21 9.01 27.10 12.42
C ASP A 21 9.79 28.42 12.26
N LYS A 22 11.08 28.35 11.88
CA LYS A 22 11.91 29.53 11.60
C LYS A 22 11.47 30.20 10.31
N ASP A 23 11.21 29.42 9.26
CA ASP A 23 10.77 29.92 7.96
C ASP A 23 9.36 30.54 8.05
N VAL A 24 8.42 29.92 8.77
CA VAL A 24 7.09 30.48 9.06
C VAL A 24 7.21 31.83 9.76
N LYS A 25 8.05 31.96 10.80
CA LYS A 25 8.29 33.24 11.50
C LYS A 25 8.89 34.30 10.58
N LYS A 26 9.86 33.93 9.74
CA LYS A 26 10.49 34.84 8.78
C LYS A 26 9.48 35.35 7.75
N VAL A 27 8.67 34.46 7.16
CA VAL A 27 7.63 34.83 6.18
C VAL A 27 6.52 35.65 6.84
N SER A 28 6.19 35.37 8.11
CA SER A 28 5.18 36.11 8.88
C SER A 28 5.55 37.59 9.06
N ALA A 29 6.85 37.88 9.19
CA ALA A 29 7.34 39.25 9.29
C ALA A 29 7.12 40.06 8.01
N THR A 30 6.97 39.40 6.85
CA THR A 30 6.69 40.06 5.57
C THR A 30 5.20 40.04 5.23
N ASN A 31 4.54 38.89 5.33
CA ASN A 31 3.12 38.73 5.01
C ASN A 31 2.50 37.55 5.78
N LYS A 32 1.49 37.84 6.60
CA LYS A 32 0.80 36.86 7.44
C LYS A 32 0.06 35.79 6.61
N LEU A 33 -0.52 36.15 5.47
CA LEU A 33 -1.25 35.22 4.60
C LEU A 33 -0.30 34.21 3.94
N LEU A 34 0.83 34.69 3.41
CA LEU A 34 1.86 33.82 2.82
C LEU A 34 2.48 32.90 3.86
N SER A 35 2.68 33.39 5.09
CA SER A 35 3.16 32.58 6.21
C SER A 35 2.19 31.46 6.56
N TYR A 36 0.89 31.74 6.58
CA TYR A 36 -0.14 30.74 6.82
C TYR A 36 -0.21 29.69 5.70
N ALA A 37 -0.16 30.12 4.43
CA ALA A 37 -0.12 29.20 3.30
C ALA A 37 1.13 28.31 3.32
N TYR A 38 2.29 28.87 3.71
CA TYR A 38 3.52 28.12 3.88
C TYR A 38 3.43 27.10 5.03
N ASP A 39 2.89 27.50 6.20
CA ASP A 39 2.66 26.57 7.31
C ASP A 39 1.70 25.45 6.88
N LEU A 40 0.62 25.76 6.17
CA LEU A 40 -0.33 24.76 5.66
C LEU A 40 0.32 23.74 4.72
N LEU A 41 1.15 24.19 3.78
CA LEU A 41 1.71 23.32 2.73
C LEU A 41 2.92 22.51 3.22
N TRP A 42 3.71 23.03 4.16
CA TRP A 42 4.95 22.39 4.62
C TRP A 42 4.90 21.81 6.04
N SER A 43 3.97 22.25 6.89
CA SER A 43 3.88 21.81 8.29
C SER A 43 2.70 20.87 8.55
N TYR A 44 2.96 19.82 9.34
CA TYR A 44 1.92 18.87 9.73
C TYR A 44 0.91 19.41 10.77
N ARG A 45 1.06 20.67 11.20
CA ARG A 45 0.23 21.30 12.24
C ARG A 45 -1.26 21.27 11.91
N TYR A 46 -1.60 21.59 10.67
CA TYR A 46 -2.98 21.64 10.18
C TYR A 46 -3.32 20.46 9.25
N PHE A 47 -2.49 19.41 9.24
CA PHE A 47 -2.64 18.31 8.29
C PHE A 47 -3.98 17.57 8.41
N HIS A 48 -4.51 17.43 9.62
CA HIS A 48 -5.82 16.81 9.85
C HIS A 48 -6.96 17.61 9.19
N VAL A 49 -6.87 18.95 9.16
CA VAL A 49 -7.83 19.82 8.47
C VAL A 49 -7.72 19.64 6.96
N ILE A 50 -6.49 19.64 6.42
CA ILE A 50 -6.24 19.38 5.00
C ILE A 50 -6.84 18.03 4.59
N VAL A 51 -6.57 16.98 5.37
CA VAL A 51 -7.10 15.63 5.12
C VAL A 51 -8.62 15.61 5.16
N ALA A 52 -9.25 16.23 6.16
CA ALA A 52 -10.71 16.27 6.25
C ALA A 52 -11.35 16.96 5.03
N ILE A 53 -10.78 18.10 4.59
CA ILE A 53 -11.23 18.82 3.40
C ILE A 53 -11.04 17.96 2.15
N LEU A 54 -9.85 17.38 1.97
CA LEU A 54 -9.56 16.53 0.81
C LEU A 54 -10.49 15.32 0.76
N LEU A 55 -10.72 14.63 1.87
CA LEU A 55 -11.65 13.50 1.92
C LEU A 55 -13.08 13.92 1.58
N ALA A 56 -13.55 15.07 2.06
CA ALA A 56 -14.87 15.59 1.72
C ALA A 56 -14.98 15.92 0.22
N VAL A 57 -13.95 16.54 -0.36
CA VAL A 57 -13.87 16.81 -1.80
C VAL A 57 -13.89 15.51 -2.60
N GLU A 58 -13.14 14.49 -2.17
CA GLU A 58 -13.07 13.19 -2.85
C GLU A 58 -14.39 12.41 -2.78
N VAL A 59 -15.15 12.55 -1.69
CA VAL A 59 -16.53 12.00 -1.60
C VAL A 59 -17.41 12.65 -2.67
N VAL A 60 -17.44 13.99 -2.71
CA VAL A 60 -18.27 14.74 -3.67
C VAL A 60 -17.85 14.42 -5.10
N LEU A 61 -16.54 14.47 -5.39
CA LEU A 61 -15.99 14.16 -6.70
C LEU A 61 -16.30 12.73 -7.11
N GLY A 62 -16.15 11.77 -6.20
CA GLY A 62 -16.45 10.37 -6.46
C GLY A 62 -17.92 10.12 -6.80
N VAL A 63 -18.84 10.75 -6.06
CA VAL A 63 -20.29 10.70 -6.37
C VAL A 63 -20.58 11.31 -7.74
N LEU A 64 -19.98 12.47 -8.05
CA LEU A 64 -20.15 13.12 -9.35
C LEU A 64 -19.62 12.26 -10.51
N ILE A 65 -18.49 11.59 -10.33
CA ILE A 65 -17.91 10.67 -11.32
C ILE A 65 -18.86 9.51 -11.58
N ILE A 66 -19.38 8.88 -10.51
CA ILE A 66 -20.28 7.72 -10.58
C ILE A 66 -21.61 8.08 -11.28
N GLN A 67 -22.11 9.30 -11.04
CA GLN A 67 -23.35 9.78 -11.66
C GLN A 67 -23.17 10.17 -13.13
N LYS A 68 -22.03 10.79 -13.49
CA LYS A 68 -21.80 11.30 -14.85
C LYS A 68 -21.28 10.26 -15.85
N ILE A 69 -20.57 9.23 -15.39
CA ILE A 69 -19.91 8.27 -16.29
C ILE A 69 -20.60 6.89 -16.18
N PRO A 70 -21.34 6.44 -17.21
CA PRO A 70 -21.95 5.12 -17.22
C PRO A 70 -20.88 4.03 -17.35
N LEU A 71 -21.06 2.93 -16.62
CA LEU A 71 -20.16 1.78 -16.60
C LEU A 71 -20.81 0.66 -17.45
N THR A 72 -20.14 0.22 -18.52
CA THR A 72 -20.62 -0.85 -19.40
C THR A 72 -20.45 -2.23 -18.74
N GLN A 73 -21.50 -3.05 -18.77
CA GLN A 73 -21.65 -4.27 -17.95
C GLN A 73 -20.78 -5.46 -18.37
N PHE A 74 -20.41 -6.31 -17.41
CA PHE A 74 -19.90 -7.68 -17.63
C PHE A 74 -21.00 -8.71 -17.29
N LYS A 75 -21.15 -9.75 -18.14
CA LYS A 75 -22.16 -10.81 -18.01
C LYS A 75 -21.57 -12.12 -17.43
N ASN A 76 -22.37 -12.72 -16.53
CA ASN A 76 -22.58 -14.15 -16.22
C ASN A 76 -21.57 -14.95 -15.37
N GLY A 77 -21.96 -15.25 -14.12
CA GLY A 77 -22.51 -16.56 -13.70
C GLY A 77 -21.66 -17.84 -13.64
N GLU A 78 -20.38 -17.81 -14.05
CA GLU A 78 -19.55 -19.03 -14.15
C GLU A 78 -18.86 -19.41 -12.83
N ARG A 79 -18.84 -20.71 -12.47
CA ARG A 79 -18.29 -21.21 -11.18
C ARG A 79 -17.01 -22.06 -11.32
N ASP A 80 -16.62 -22.43 -12.54
CA ASP A 80 -15.38 -23.18 -12.78
C ASP A 80 -14.19 -22.23 -12.97
N TYR A 81 -13.14 -22.39 -12.15
CA TYR A 81 -11.94 -21.55 -12.15
C TYR A 81 -11.20 -21.49 -13.49
N LEU A 82 -11.30 -22.54 -14.31
CA LEU A 82 -10.73 -22.56 -15.68
C LEU A 82 -11.57 -21.78 -16.68
N ASN A 83 -12.86 -21.61 -16.38
CA ASN A 83 -13.85 -20.97 -17.25
C ASN A 83 -14.20 -19.55 -16.80
N ILE A 84 -13.82 -19.13 -15.58
CA ILE A 84 -13.84 -17.73 -15.18
C ILE A 84 -12.76 -16.98 -15.98
N ARG A 85 -13.21 -16.35 -17.07
CA ARG A 85 -12.38 -15.52 -17.94
C ARG A 85 -12.84 -14.08 -17.86
N GLY A 86 -11.90 -13.15 -17.70
CA GLY A 86 -12.12 -11.74 -18.03
C GLY A 86 -11.67 -11.43 -19.45
N ASP A 87 -11.86 -10.20 -19.91
CA ASP A 87 -11.40 -9.73 -21.24
C ASP A 87 -9.90 -9.97 -21.51
N THR A 88 -9.11 -10.24 -20.47
CA THR A 88 -7.65 -10.46 -20.52
C THR A 88 -7.22 -11.91 -20.25
N GLY A 89 -8.11 -12.90 -20.30
CA GLY A 89 -7.79 -14.32 -20.12
C GLY A 89 -8.32 -14.95 -18.82
N PRO A 90 -7.88 -16.19 -18.47
CA PRO A 90 -8.36 -16.92 -17.29
C PRO A 90 -8.04 -16.18 -15.98
N LEU A 91 -8.81 -16.47 -14.93
CA LEU A 91 -8.65 -15.87 -13.60
C LEU A 91 -7.31 -16.25 -12.95
N VAL A 92 -6.38 -15.30 -12.85
CA VAL A 92 -5.05 -15.48 -12.22
C VAL A 92 -5.00 -14.73 -10.88
N TYR A 93 -5.93 -15.03 -9.98
CA TYR A 93 -5.99 -14.43 -8.64
C TYR A 93 -6.10 -15.51 -7.54
N PRO A 94 -5.40 -15.33 -6.38
CA PRO A 94 -5.48 -16.30 -5.28
C PRO A 94 -6.84 -16.27 -4.56
N ALA A 95 -7.04 -17.20 -3.62
CA ALA A 95 -8.35 -17.49 -3.01
C ALA A 95 -9.08 -16.28 -2.38
N GLY A 96 -8.35 -15.30 -1.84
CA GLY A 96 -8.93 -14.11 -1.22
C GLY A 96 -9.77 -13.27 -2.19
N HIS A 97 -9.39 -13.24 -3.47
CA HIS A 97 -10.17 -12.57 -4.51
C HIS A 97 -11.58 -13.17 -4.65
N VAL A 98 -11.67 -14.49 -4.65
CA VAL A 98 -12.94 -15.23 -4.85
C VAL A 98 -13.93 -14.91 -3.75
N TYR A 99 -13.48 -14.93 -2.50
CA TYR A 99 -14.34 -14.64 -1.35
C TYR A 99 -14.88 -13.21 -1.40
N ILE A 100 -14.02 -12.23 -1.68
CA ILE A 100 -14.43 -10.83 -1.75
C ILE A 100 -15.43 -10.61 -2.88
N TYR A 101 -15.16 -11.14 -4.07
CA TYR A 101 -16.06 -10.96 -5.22
C TYR A 101 -17.35 -11.77 -5.09
N SER A 102 -17.35 -12.88 -4.34
CA SER A 102 -18.58 -13.60 -4.00
C SER A 102 -19.48 -12.80 -3.05
N ILE A 103 -18.89 -12.13 -2.06
CA ILE A 103 -19.63 -11.20 -1.18
C ILE A 103 -20.16 -10.02 -1.99
N LEU A 104 -19.34 -9.40 -2.84
CA LEU A 104 -19.76 -8.28 -3.69
C LEU A 104 -20.89 -8.70 -4.63
N HIS A 105 -20.79 -9.87 -5.26
CA HIS A 105 -21.84 -10.42 -6.13
C HIS A 105 -23.16 -10.59 -5.37
N TRP A 106 -23.11 -11.13 -4.14
CA TRP A 106 -24.30 -11.27 -3.30
C TRP A 106 -24.92 -9.92 -2.91
N VAL A 107 -24.11 -8.96 -2.44
CA VAL A 107 -24.59 -7.63 -2.03
C VAL A 107 -25.17 -6.83 -3.21
N THR A 108 -24.65 -7.04 -4.43
CA THR A 108 -25.05 -6.28 -5.64
C THR A 108 -26.18 -6.95 -6.42
N ASN A 109 -27.06 -7.70 -5.73
CA ASN A 109 -28.16 -8.43 -6.33
C ASN A 109 -27.70 -9.33 -7.50
N ASN A 110 -26.77 -10.24 -7.20
CA ASN A 110 -26.12 -11.10 -8.20
C ASN A 110 -25.39 -10.33 -9.31
N GLY A 111 -24.72 -9.23 -8.95
CA GLY A 111 -23.95 -8.41 -9.89
C GLY A 111 -24.78 -7.47 -10.78
N GLN A 112 -26.11 -7.41 -10.59
CA GLN A 112 -26.97 -6.55 -11.40
C GLN A 112 -26.91 -5.07 -10.98
N ASP A 113 -26.70 -4.79 -9.69
CA ASP A 113 -26.60 -3.43 -9.17
C ASP A 113 -25.16 -2.90 -9.25
N ILE A 114 -24.79 -2.47 -10.44
CA ILE A 114 -23.46 -1.87 -10.71
C ILE A 114 -23.30 -0.54 -9.96
N ARG A 115 -24.39 0.20 -9.73
CA ARG A 115 -24.32 1.50 -9.06
C ARG A 115 -23.98 1.33 -7.58
N LEU A 116 -24.59 0.35 -6.93
CA LEU A 116 -24.20 -0.06 -5.58
C LEU A 116 -22.73 -0.50 -5.54
N ALA A 117 -22.28 -1.30 -6.51
CA ALA A 117 -20.88 -1.70 -6.61
C ALA A 117 -19.94 -0.49 -6.71
N GLN A 118 -20.28 0.52 -7.51
CA GLN A 118 -19.50 1.76 -7.63
C GLN A 118 -19.40 2.51 -6.30
N TYR A 119 -20.49 2.61 -5.53
CA TYR A 119 -20.45 3.24 -4.21
C TYR A 119 -19.63 2.43 -3.19
N ILE A 120 -19.68 1.10 -3.24
CA ILE A 120 -18.82 0.25 -2.40
C ILE A 120 -17.34 0.50 -2.73
N PHE A 121 -16.99 0.57 -4.01
CA PHE A 121 -15.62 0.86 -4.44
C PHE A 121 -15.19 2.30 -4.17
N LEU A 122 -16.10 3.27 -4.15
CA LEU A 122 -15.83 4.60 -3.61
C LEU A 122 -15.45 4.51 -2.12
N GLY A 123 -16.14 3.69 -1.35
CA GLY A 123 -15.76 3.39 0.04
C GLY A 123 -14.34 2.82 0.14
N PHE A 124 -14.00 1.81 -0.67
CA PHE A 124 -12.65 1.25 -0.71
C PHE A 124 -11.59 2.30 -1.09
N TYR A 125 -11.91 3.16 -2.06
CA TYR A 125 -11.04 4.26 -2.46
C TYR A 125 -10.76 5.21 -1.29
N LEU A 126 -11.80 5.65 -0.58
CA LEU A 126 -11.70 6.56 0.56
C LEU A 126 -10.87 5.96 1.70
N ILE A 127 -11.03 4.66 1.97
CA ILE A 127 -10.20 3.93 2.93
C ILE A 127 -8.73 3.93 2.49
N THR A 128 -8.46 3.65 1.21
CA THR A 128 -7.09 3.66 0.66
C THR A 128 -6.42 5.01 0.83
N ILE A 129 -7.05 6.10 0.38
CA ILE A 129 -6.45 7.44 0.50
C ILE A 129 -6.29 7.86 1.97
N SER A 130 -7.22 7.48 2.85
CA SER A 130 -7.12 7.71 4.29
C SER A 130 -5.91 6.98 4.90
N ALA A 131 -5.66 5.73 4.50
CA ALA A 131 -4.49 4.98 4.93
C ALA A 131 -3.18 5.64 4.44
N ILE A 132 -3.15 6.12 3.19
CA ILE A 132 -2.01 6.87 2.64
C ILE A 132 -1.75 8.15 3.46
N PHE A 133 -2.79 8.92 3.75
CA PHE A 133 -2.65 10.14 4.57
C PHE A 133 -2.20 9.84 6.00
N ALA A 134 -2.68 8.75 6.60
CA ALA A 134 -2.22 8.31 7.90
C ALA A 134 -0.73 7.91 7.88
N ILE A 135 -0.25 7.27 6.81
CA ILE A 135 1.18 7.00 6.59
C ILE A 135 1.96 8.30 6.46
N PHE A 136 1.47 9.28 5.71
CA PHE A 136 2.14 10.59 5.57
C PHE A 136 2.27 11.26 6.94
N TYR A 137 1.19 11.33 7.71
CA TYR A 137 1.21 11.91 9.06
C TYR A 137 2.20 11.21 9.99
N ARG A 138 2.27 9.87 9.94
CA ARG A 138 3.11 9.07 10.81
C ARG A 138 4.59 9.11 10.43
N SER A 139 4.89 9.01 9.13
CA SER A 139 6.25 8.94 8.61
C SER A 139 6.91 10.32 8.51
N ARG A 140 6.13 11.38 8.22
CA ARG A 140 6.60 12.76 7.99
C ARG A 140 7.76 12.86 6.98
N VAL A 141 7.85 11.89 6.06
CA VAL A 141 8.89 11.82 5.03
C VAL A 141 8.61 12.79 3.88
N ALA A 142 7.31 13.02 3.59
CA ALA A 142 6.87 13.94 2.54
C ALA A 142 6.27 15.21 3.15
N PRO A 143 6.30 16.36 2.46
CA PRO A 143 5.55 17.54 2.89
C PRO A 143 4.02 17.34 2.78
N PRO A 144 3.21 17.97 3.65
CA PRO A 144 1.74 17.94 3.62
C PRO A 144 1.10 18.18 2.26
N TRP A 145 1.61 19.12 1.47
CA TRP A 145 1.05 19.46 0.15
C TRP A 145 1.01 18.27 -0.82
N THR A 146 1.86 17.25 -0.63
CA THR A 146 1.86 16.03 -1.45
C THR A 146 0.55 15.24 -1.35
N ALA A 147 -0.21 15.41 -0.27
CA ALA A 147 -1.54 14.80 -0.13
C ALA A 147 -2.51 15.26 -1.23
N ILE A 148 -2.38 16.51 -1.70
CA ILE A 148 -3.19 17.05 -2.78
C ILE A 148 -2.92 16.28 -4.08
N LEU A 149 -1.66 15.92 -4.37
CA LEU A 149 -1.31 15.17 -5.57
C LEU A 149 -1.95 13.79 -5.62
N VAL A 150 -2.10 13.13 -4.45
CA VAL A 150 -2.76 11.82 -4.36
C VAL A 150 -4.22 11.91 -4.84
N CYS A 151 -4.95 12.95 -4.41
CA CYS A 151 -6.32 13.23 -4.83
C CYS A 151 -6.43 13.57 -6.32
N THR A 152 -5.41 14.20 -6.93
CA THR A 152 -5.49 14.54 -8.37
C THR A 152 -5.32 13.35 -9.33
N SER A 153 -5.13 12.14 -8.82
CA SER A 153 -4.84 10.96 -9.65
C SER A 153 -6.07 10.46 -10.41
N LYS A 154 -6.17 10.81 -11.69
CA LYS A 154 -7.18 10.26 -12.62
C LYS A 154 -7.17 8.72 -12.67
N ARG A 155 -5.99 8.12 -12.52
CA ARG A 155 -5.83 6.66 -12.58
C ARG A 155 -6.46 5.97 -11.37
N LEU A 156 -6.32 6.53 -10.17
CA LEU A 156 -6.97 5.96 -8.98
C LEU A 156 -8.50 6.02 -9.12
N HIS A 157 -9.04 7.18 -9.47
CA HIS A 157 -10.47 7.33 -9.74
C HIS A 157 -10.99 6.29 -10.75
N SER A 158 -10.28 6.10 -11.85
CA SER A 158 -10.66 5.11 -12.87
C SER A 158 -10.62 3.67 -12.34
N ILE A 159 -9.55 3.29 -11.64
CA ILE A 159 -9.37 1.92 -11.10
C ILE A 159 -10.49 1.57 -10.13
N TYR A 160 -10.82 2.47 -9.20
CA TYR A 160 -11.82 2.21 -8.17
C TYR A 160 -13.24 2.40 -8.71
N MET A 161 -13.58 3.56 -9.27
CA MET A 161 -14.98 3.95 -9.49
C MET A 161 -15.52 3.59 -10.89
N LEU A 162 -14.64 3.43 -11.87
CA LEU A 162 -15.02 3.19 -13.27
C LEU A 162 -14.72 1.77 -13.76
N ARG A 163 -13.77 1.09 -13.13
CA ARG A 163 -13.36 -0.27 -13.54
C ARG A 163 -13.57 -1.32 -12.46
N LEU A 164 -13.76 -0.90 -11.20
CA LEU A 164 -14.01 -1.80 -10.07
C LEU A 164 -12.92 -2.90 -9.98
N PHE A 165 -11.67 -2.51 -10.24
CA PHE A 165 -10.57 -3.44 -10.36
C PHE A 165 -10.15 -3.99 -9.00
N ASN A 166 -9.90 -5.30 -8.95
CA ASN A 166 -9.41 -6.02 -7.78
C ASN A 166 -8.10 -5.43 -7.22
N ASP A 167 -7.29 -4.80 -8.08
CA ASP A 167 -6.11 -4.03 -7.68
C ASP A 167 -6.41 -2.99 -6.60
N GLY A 168 -7.57 -2.33 -6.66
CA GLY A 168 -7.97 -1.33 -5.67
C GLY A 168 -8.07 -1.95 -4.28
N ILE A 169 -8.76 -3.09 -4.17
CA ILE A 169 -8.96 -3.79 -2.89
C ILE A 169 -7.63 -4.33 -2.36
N ALA A 170 -6.82 -4.96 -3.21
CA ALA A 170 -5.51 -5.47 -2.81
C ALA A 170 -4.58 -4.36 -2.28
N MET A 171 -4.54 -3.23 -2.99
CA MET A 171 -3.71 -2.09 -2.58
C MET A 171 -4.26 -1.40 -1.33
N MET A 172 -5.58 -1.37 -1.11
CA MET A 172 -6.19 -0.87 0.13
C MET A 172 -5.63 -1.63 1.34
N PHE A 173 -5.69 -2.97 1.32
CA PHE A 173 -5.16 -3.78 2.42
C PHE A 173 -3.65 -3.63 2.56
N LEU A 174 -2.90 -3.53 1.46
CA LEU A 174 -1.46 -3.26 1.52
C LEU A 174 -1.14 -1.93 2.22
N PHE A 175 -1.82 -0.83 1.89
CA PHE A 175 -1.59 0.46 2.55
C PHE A 175 -2.00 0.43 4.02
N ILE A 176 -3.08 -0.27 4.38
CA ILE A 176 -3.43 -0.51 5.78
C ILE A 176 -2.31 -1.29 6.49
N ALA A 177 -1.77 -2.35 5.87
CA ALA A 177 -0.66 -3.11 6.43
C ALA A 177 0.59 -2.25 6.66
N ILE A 178 0.94 -1.40 5.69
CA ILE A 178 2.06 -0.44 5.83
C ILE A 178 1.80 0.51 7.00
N TYR A 179 0.59 1.08 7.11
CA TYR A 179 0.22 1.94 8.23
C TYR A 179 0.37 1.24 9.59
N LEU A 180 -0.07 -0.02 9.70
CA LEU A 180 0.09 -0.83 10.90
C LEU A 180 1.57 -1.10 11.24
N CYS A 181 2.41 -1.36 10.23
CA CYS A 181 3.86 -1.47 10.39
C CYS A 181 4.47 -0.14 10.88
N CYS A 182 4.03 1.02 10.36
CA CYS A 182 4.44 2.34 10.87
C CYS A 182 4.02 2.58 12.34
N ARG A 183 3.00 1.86 12.82
CA ARG A 183 2.57 1.84 14.22
C ARG A 183 3.22 0.74 15.06
N GLN A 184 4.19 0.00 14.51
CA GLN A 184 4.85 -1.13 15.17
C GLN A 184 3.90 -2.30 15.52
N GLN A 185 2.73 -2.37 14.86
CA GLN A 185 1.76 -3.45 15.06
C GLN A 185 2.03 -4.61 14.10
N TRP A 186 3.23 -5.20 14.19
CA TRP A 186 3.76 -6.17 13.23
C TRP A 186 2.88 -7.39 12.99
N ARG A 187 2.27 -7.97 14.04
CA ARG A 187 1.35 -9.13 13.90
C ARG A 187 0.17 -8.82 12.98
N LEU A 188 -0.49 -7.69 13.23
CA LEU A 188 -1.65 -7.27 12.45
C LEU A 188 -1.23 -6.81 11.06
N GLY A 189 -0.10 -6.11 10.95
CA GLY A 189 0.49 -5.73 9.67
C GLY A 189 0.76 -6.94 8.78
N CYS A 190 1.38 -8.00 9.31
CA CYS A 190 1.63 -9.26 8.59
C CYS A 190 0.34 -9.99 8.22
N LEU A 191 -0.65 -10.04 9.12
CA LEU A 191 -1.95 -10.64 8.83
C LEU A 191 -2.65 -9.92 7.67
N VAL A 192 -2.76 -8.59 7.73
CA VAL A 192 -3.39 -7.76 6.71
C VAL A 192 -2.61 -7.79 5.39
N TYR A 193 -1.27 -7.79 5.46
CA TYR A 193 -0.40 -7.95 4.30
C TYR A 193 -0.63 -9.30 3.61
N SER A 194 -0.67 -10.40 4.37
CA SER A 194 -0.95 -11.73 3.80
C SER A 194 -2.36 -11.76 3.18
N PHE A 195 -3.35 -11.10 3.79
CA PHE A 195 -4.66 -10.95 3.18
C PHE A 195 -4.61 -10.17 1.85
N ALA A 196 -3.81 -9.12 1.74
CA ALA A 196 -3.59 -8.43 0.47
C ALA A 196 -2.97 -9.34 -0.60
N VAL A 197 -1.99 -10.18 -0.23
CA VAL A 197 -1.37 -11.17 -1.13
C VAL A 197 -2.40 -12.21 -1.60
N SER A 198 -3.31 -12.66 -0.74
CA SER A 198 -4.34 -13.61 -1.14
C SER A 198 -5.39 -13.02 -2.10
N ILE A 199 -5.46 -11.69 -2.22
CA ILE A 199 -6.33 -11.00 -3.17
C ILE A 199 -5.62 -10.80 -4.50
N LYS A 200 -4.34 -10.38 -4.49
CA LYS A 200 -3.55 -10.20 -5.70
C LYS A 200 -2.08 -10.51 -5.48
N MET A 201 -1.55 -11.44 -6.28
CA MET A 201 -0.18 -11.92 -6.16
C MET A 201 0.89 -10.82 -6.32
N ASN A 202 0.62 -9.73 -7.06
CA ASN A 202 1.59 -8.65 -7.27
C ASN A 202 2.03 -7.99 -5.94
N VAL A 203 1.23 -8.11 -4.88
CA VAL A 203 1.60 -7.63 -3.54
C VAL A 203 2.82 -8.38 -2.99
N LEU A 204 3.12 -9.58 -3.48
CA LEU A 204 4.32 -10.35 -3.11
C LEU A 204 5.62 -9.60 -3.42
N LEU A 205 5.61 -8.64 -4.37
CA LEU A 205 6.77 -7.80 -4.67
C LEU A 205 7.23 -6.94 -3.47
N PHE A 206 6.37 -6.74 -2.47
CA PHE A 206 6.71 -6.04 -1.23
C PHE A 206 7.30 -6.97 -0.16
N ALA A 207 7.29 -8.29 -0.36
CA ALA A 207 7.75 -9.27 0.61
C ALA A 207 9.24 -9.11 1.00
N PRO A 208 10.18 -8.86 0.07
CA PRO A 208 11.57 -8.65 0.44
C PRO A 208 11.74 -7.47 1.40
N ALA A 209 11.10 -6.33 1.09
CA ALA A 209 11.16 -5.14 1.95
C ALA A 209 10.55 -5.40 3.33
N LEU A 210 9.39 -6.08 3.39
CA LEU A 210 8.77 -6.45 4.66
C LEU A 210 9.67 -7.40 5.47
N PHE A 211 10.26 -8.41 4.84
CA PHE A 211 11.14 -9.36 5.51
C PHE A 211 12.32 -8.67 6.19
N PHE A 212 13.03 -7.80 5.48
CA PHE A 212 14.16 -7.08 6.07
C PHE A 212 13.71 -6.08 7.16
N LEU A 213 12.54 -5.45 7.02
CA LEU A 213 11.97 -4.62 8.08
C LEU A 213 11.67 -5.43 9.34
N LEU A 214 11.08 -6.63 9.21
CA LEU A 214 10.79 -7.52 10.35
C LEU A 214 12.07 -8.01 11.04
N LEU A 215 13.07 -8.39 10.24
CA LEU A 215 14.38 -8.78 10.76
C LEU A 215 15.00 -7.63 11.56
N GLN A 216 14.97 -6.42 11.00
CA GLN A 216 15.51 -5.23 11.65
C GLN A 216 14.72 -4.84 12.91
N SER A 217 13.38 -4.90 12.87
CA SER A 217 12.54 -4.44 13.98
C SER A 217 12.41 -5.45 15.11
N SER A 218 12.58 -6.75 14.83
CA SER A 218 12.11 -7.80 15.73
C SER A 218 13.06 -8.99 15.87
N GLY A 219 14.14 -9.04 15.08
CA GLY A 219 15.10 -10.13 15.07
C GLY A 219 14.57 -11.41 14.44
N VAL A 220 15.42 -12.43 14.35
CA VAL A 220 15.13 -13.66 13.60
C VAL A 220 13.93 -14.43 14.14
N LEU A 221 13.90 -14.72 15.45
CA LEU A 221 12.87 -15.58 16.06
C LEU A 221 11.45 -15.01 15.91
N ARG A 222 11.27 -13.71 16.16
CA ARG A 222 9.96 -13.07 15.99
C ARG A 222 9.58 -12.97 14.51
N THR A 223 10.56 -12.74 13.63
CA THR A 223 10.33 -12.74 12.18
C THR A 223 9.80 -14.08 11.70
N ILE A 224 10.37 -15.20 12.18
CA ILE A 224 9.83 -16.54 11.89
C ILE A 224 8.37 -16.62 12.32
N GLY A 225 8.03 -16.19 13.54
CA GLY A 225 6.66 -16.15 14.02
C GLY A 225 5.72 -15.31 13.15
N TYR A 226 6.15 -14.15 12.66
CA TYR A 226 5.36 -13.31 11.75
C TYR A 226 5.19 -13.94 10.36
N LEU A 227 6.23 -14.58 9.83
CA LEU A 227 6.14 -15.33 8.59
C LEU A 227 5.20 -16.53 8.72
N SER A 228 5.19 -17.21 9.88
CA SER A 228 4.21 -18.26 10.17
C SER A 228 2.78 -17.72 10.14
N ILE A 229 2.51 -16.54 10.71
CA ILE A 229 1.17 -15.90 10.60
C ILE A 229 0.78 -15.70 9.14
N CYS A 230 1.68 -15.16 8.32
CA CYS A 230 1.43 -14.96 6.89
C CYS A 230 1.10 -16.29 6.20
N ALA A 231 1.92 -17.32 6.42
CA ALA A 231 1.77 -18.64 5.81
C ALA A 231 0.48 -19.34 6.25
N SER A 232 0.16 -19.30 7.55
CA SER A 232 -1.06 -19.91 8.09
C SER A 232 -2.32 -19.31 7.46
N LEU A 233 -2.36 -17.98 7.24
CA LEU A 233 -3.48 -17.35 6.57
C LEU A 233 -3.61 -17.81 5.10
N GLN A 234 -2.49 -17.88 4.36
CA GLN A 234 -2.51 -18.37 2.98
C GLN A 234 -3.02 -19.80 2.89
N VAL A 235 -2.52 -20.68 3.75
CA VAL A 235 -2.98 -22.07 3.81
C VAL A 235 -4.47 -22.11 4.15
N ALA A 236 -4.91 -21.41 5.20
CA ALA A 236 -6.31 -21.42 5.63
C ALA A 236 -7.28 -20.99 4.52
N LEU A 237 -6.96 -19.92 3.78
CA LEU A 237 -7.76 -19.46 2.64
C LEU A 237 -7.70 -20.40 1.44
N ALA A 238 -6.56 -21.07 1.23
CA ALA A 238 -6.37 -22.00 0.13
C ALA A 238 -6.91 -23.41 0.42
N LEU A 239 -7.21 -23.76 1.68
CA LEU A 239 -7.59 -25.11 2.10
C LEU A 239 -8.67 -25.77 1.22
N PRO A 240 -9.78 -25.10 0.84
CA PRO A 240 -10.80 -25.72 0.00
C PRO A 240 -10.25 -26.12 -1.38
N PHE A 241 -9.36 -25.31 -1.95
CA PHE A 241 -8.74 -25.56 -3.24
C PHE A 241 -7.59 -26.59 -3.15
N LEU A 242 -6.83 -26.56 -2.06
CA LEU A 242 -5.74 -27.50 -1.81
C LEU A 242 -6.25 -28.93 -1.59
N LYS A 243 -7.43 -29.10 -0.99
CA LYS A 243 -8.01 -30.44 -0.77
C LYS A 243 -8.44 -31.12 -2.08
N THR A 244 -8.97 -30.36 -3.03
CA THR A 244 -9.57 -30.94 -4.25
C THR A 244 -8.65 -30.82 -5.47
N PHE A 245 -7.94 -29.70 -5.63
CA PHE A 245 -7.15 -29.38 -6.83
C PHE A 245 -5.86 -28.59 -6.51
N TRP A 246 -5.01 -29.12 -5.63
CA TRP A 246 -3.79 -28.43 -5.16
C TRP A 246 -2.84 -28.00 -6.29
N TRP A 247 -2.62 -28.87 -7.28
CA TRP A 247 -1.70 -28.58 -8.40
C TRP A 247 -2.21 -27.43 -9.27
N SER A 248 -3.51 -27.45 -9.62
CA SER A 248 -4.15 -26.38 -10.38
C SER A 248 -4.11 -25.05 -9.62
N TYR A 249 -4.34 -25.07 -8.30
CA TYR A 249 -4.28 -23.87 -7.48
C TYR A 249 -2.86 -23.27 -7.45
N LEU A 250 -1.82 -24.07 -7.17
CA LEU A 250 -0.45 -23.55 -7.08
C LEU A 250 0.06 -23.01 -8.42
N THR A 251 -0.23 -23.72 -9.52
CA THR A 251 0.25 -23.33 -10.86
C THR A 251 -0.47 -22.12 -11.42
N LYS A 252 -1.76 -21.91 -11.10
CA LYS A 252 -2.56 -20.79 -11.62
C LYS A 252 -2.66 -19.60 -10.70
N ALA A 253 -2.68 -19.78 -9.38
CA ALA A 253 -2.75 -18.65 -8.44
C ALA A 253 -1.45 -17.82 -8.43
N PHE A 254 -0.32 -18.45 -8.76
CA PHE A 254 1.01 -17.84 -8.84
C PHE A 254 1.68 -18.16 -10.19
N GLU A 255 1.03 -17.78 -11.30
CA GLU A 255 1.51 -18.08 -12.65
C GLU A 255 2.69 -17.16 -13.06
N PHE A 256 3.92 -17.55 -12.70
CA PHE A 256 5.15 -16.83 -13.06
C PHE A 256 5.56 -16.97 -14.53
N SER A 257 4.99 -17.94 -15.25
CA SER A 257 5.28 -18.17 -16.67
C SER A 257 4.56 -17.20 -17.60
N ARG A 258 3.59 -16.43 -17.09
CA ARG A 258 2.79 -15.52 -17.90
C ARG A 258 3.64 -14.38 -18.45
N VAL A 259 3.65 -14.26 -19.78
CA VAL A 259 4.30 -13.15 -20.49
C VAL A 259 3.28 -12.02 -20.70
N PHE A 260 3.71 -10.77 -20.52
CA PHE A 260 2.90 -9.62 -20.84
C PHE A 260 2.67 -9.55 -22.35
N THR A 261 1.44 -9.28 -22.76
CA THR A 261 1.05 -9.11 -24.15
C THR A 261 1.35 -7.67 -24.60
N TYR A 262 2.06 -7.52 -25.72
CA TYR A 262 2.51 -6.22 -26.23
C TYR A 262 1.37 -5.25 -26.57
N THR A 263 0.18 -5.75 -26.86
CA THR A 263 -1.02 -4.93 -27.09
C THR A 263 -1.40 -4.09 -25.87
N TRP A 264 -1.17 -4.60 -24.65
CA TRP A 264 -1.56 -3.96 -23.40
C TRP A 264 -0.47 -3.14 -22.73
N THR A 265 0.75 -3.13 -23.28
CA THR A 265 1.83 -2.33 -22.70
C THR A 265 1.64 -0.85 -23.04
N VAL A 266 1.55 -0.01 -22.00
CA VAL A 266 1.48 1.44 -22.15
C VAL A 266 2.88 2.04 -22.08
N ASN A 267 3.66 1.67 -21.06
CA ASN A 267 4.98 2.25 -20.82
C ASN A 267 6.07 1.75 -21.79
N TRP A 268 5.89 0.57 -22.38
CA TRP A 268 6.87 -0.03 -23.28
C TRP A 268 6.46 0.03 -24.76
N LYS A 269 5.47 0.86 -25.11
CA LYS A 269 4.97 0.96 -26.49
C LYS A 269 5.99 1.57 -27.46
N CYS A 270 7.00 2.24 -26.92
CA CYS A 270 8.14 2.76 -27.68
C CYS A 270 9.13 1.67 -28.13
N ILE A 271 9.05 0.46 -27.55
CA ILE A 271 9.97 -0.63 -27.85
C ILE A 271 9.29 -1.60 -28.84
N PRO A 272 9.96 -2.02 -29.92
CA PRO A 272 9.42 -3.03 -30.83
C PRO A 272 8.96 -4.31 -30.11
N GLU A 273 7.86 -4.90 -30.60
CA GLU A 273 7.24 -6.09 -30.00
C GLU A 273 8.22 -7.26 -29.86
N HIS A 274 9.07 -7.49 -30.86
CA HIS A 274 10.06 -8.57 -30.85
C HIS A 274 11.10 -8.40 -29.73
N ILE A 275 11.46 -7.16 -29.35
CA ILE A 275 12.34 -6.88 -28.21
C ILE A 275 11.57 -7.07 -26.91
N PHE A 276 10.35 -6.52 -26.83
CA PHE A 276 9.50 -6.60 -25.63
C PHE A 276 9.23 -8.05 -25.18
N LEU A 277 8.99 -8.95 -26.14
CA LEU A 277 8.74 -10.37 -25.88
C LEU A 277 10.02 -11.21 -25.74
N SER A 278 11.20 -10.62 -25.95
CA SER A 278 12.46 -11.37 -25.93
C SER A 278 12.89 -11.76 -24.51
N LYS A 279 13.42 -12.99 -24.36
CA LYS A 279 13.99 -13.46 -23.09
C LYS A 279 15.17 -12.60 -22.59
N PRO A 280 16.11 -12.15 -23.45
CA PRO A 280 17.20 -11.29 -23.01
C PRO A 280 16.70 -9.97 -22.40
N TRP A 281 15.65 -9.39 -22.97
CA TRP A 281 15.05 -8.17 -22.45
C TRP A 281 14.43 -8.38 -21.05
N ALA A 282 13.68 -9.47 -20.87
CA ALA A 282 13.11 -9.80 -19.56
C ALA A 282 14.20 -10.02 -18.50
N LEU A 283 15.29 -10.72 -18.84
CA LEU A 283 16.42 -10.94 -17.95
C LEU A 283 17.17 -9.64 -17.62
N PHE A 284 17.32 -8.74 -18.60
CA PHE A 284 17.91 -7.42 -18.38
C PHE A 284 17.10 -6.60 -17.37
N LEU A 285 15.77 -6.53 -17.54
CA LEU A 285 14.88 -5.83 -16.60
C LEU A 285 14.92 -6.44 -15.20
N LEU A 286 14.91 -7.78 -15.11
CA LEU A 286 15.01 -8.49 -13.84
C LEU A 286 16.35 -8.19 -13.13
N SER A 287 17.45 -8.21 -13.89
CA SER A 287 18.79 -7.91 -13.37
C SER A 287 18.87 -6.48 -12.85
N GLY A 288 18.34 -5.51 -13.61
CA GLY A 288 18.24 -4.12 -13.17
C GLY A 288 17.43 -3.96 -11.89
N HIS A 289 16.30 -4.69 -11.77
CA HIS A 289 15.50 -4.69 -10.55
C HIS A 289 16.28 -5.23 -9.34
N ILE A 290 16.98 -6.36 -9.49
CA ILE A 290 17.79 -6.96 -8.42
C ILE A 290 18.92 -6.01 -7.99
N VAL A 291 19.60 -5.37 -8.94
CA VAL A 291 20.67 -4.39 -8.64
C VAL A 291 20.12 -3.22 -7.82
N VAL A 292 18.95 -2.69 -8.18
CA VAL A 292 18.29 -1.65 -7.40
C VAL A 292 17.95 -2.13 -5.99
N LEU A 293 17.36 -3.32 -5.84
CA LEU A 293 17.06 -3.89 -4.52
C LEU A 293 18.32 -4.04 -3.65
N ILE A 294 19.41 -4.53 -4.21
CA ILE A 294 20.71 -4.65 -3.51
C ILE A 294 21.24 -3.27 -3.10
N ALA A 295 21.15 -2.26 -3.98
CA ALA A 295 21.57 -0.90 -3.66
C ALA A 295 20.76 -0.30 -2.50
N PHE A 296 19.43 -0.53 -2.48
CA PHE A 296 18.57 -0.10 -1.38
C PHE A 296 18.88 -0.85 -0.08
N LEU A 297 19.11 -2.17 -0.15
CA LEU A 297 19.56 -2.98 0.98
C LEU A 297 20.85 -2.45 1.58
N HIS A 298 21.85 -2.20 0.74
CA HIS A 298 23.13 -1.64 1.16
C HIS A 298 22.98 -0.28 1.83
N LYS A 299 22.26 0.65 1.19
CA LYS A 299 22.08 2.02 1.69
C LYS A 299 21.31 2.07 3.01
N TYR A 300 20.19 1.36 3.12
CA TYR A 300 19.26 1.53 4.25
C TYR A 300 19.45 0.51 5.37
N PHE A 301 19.96 -0.69 5.09
CA PHE A 301 20.09 -1.76 6.09
C PHE A 301 21.53 -1.99 6.55
N PHE A 302 22.49 -2.03 5.63
CA PHE A 302 23.90 -2.31 5.99
C PHE A 302 24.69 -1.06 6.37
N SER A 303 24.56 0.02 5.59
CA SER A 303 25.30 1.28 5.80
C SER A 303 24.51 2.34 6.59
N GLY A 304 23.32 2.00 7.08
CA GLY A 304 22.45 2.94 7.79
C GLY A 304 22.95 3.28 9.21
N PRO A 305 22.38 4.29 9.88
CA PRO A 305 22.74 4.70 11.24
C PRO A 305 22.58 3.60 12.31
N GLN A 306 21.85 2.53 11.96
CA GLN A 306 21.59 1.35 12.79
C GLN A 306 22.12 0.08 12.12
N GLY A 307 23.25 0.17 11.40
CA GLY A 307 23.82 -0.90 10.56
C GLY A 307 23.65 -2.28 11.18
N LEU A 308 22.97 -3.17 10.44
CA LEU A 308 22.70 -4.54 10.87
C LEU A 308 24.01 -5.35 10.91
N SER A 309 24.70 -5.33 12.04
CA SER A 309 25.70 -6.36 12.34
C SER A 309 24.98 -7.71 12.53
N VAL A 310 25.53 -8.78 11.95
CA VAL A 310 25.00 -10.15 12.07
C VAL A 310 24.77 -10.54 13.53
N SER A 311 25.63 -10.07 14.45
CA SER A 311 25.48 -10.29 15.90
C SER A 311 24.30 -9.51 16.50
N ALA A 312 23.98 -8.31 15.99
CA ALA A 312 22.84 -7.53 16.46
C ALA A 312 21.49 -8.18 16.08
N LEU A 313 21.44 -8.83 14.91
CA LEU A 313 20.28 -9.54 14.37
C LEU A 313 19.83 -10.73 15.24
N VAL A 314 20.79 -11.35 15.94
CA VAL A 314 20.57 -12.52 16.80
C VAL A 314 20.30 -12.12 18.26
N TYR A 315 20.99 -11.10 18.78
CA TYR A 315 21.05 -10.84 20.22
C TYR A 315 20.38 -9.55 20.71
N LYS A 316 19.95 -8.64 19.83
CA LYS A 316 19.29 -7.38 20.25
C LYS A 316 17.93 -7.22 19.57
N PRO A 317 16.81 -7.57 20.23
CA PRO A 317 15.55 -6.93 19.88
C PRO A 317 15.73 -5.44 20.18
N PHE A 318 15.61 -4.57 19.17
CA PHE A 318 15.61 -3.13 19.38
C PHE A 318 14.54 -2.77 20.42
N THR A 319 14.98 -2.44 21.64
CA THR A 319 14.23 -1.57 22.54
C THR A 319 14.41 -0.17 22.01
N LEU A 320 13.35 0.40 21.42
CA LEU A 320 13.29 1.82 21.08
C LEU A 320 13.28 2.68 22.34
#